data_AF-A0AAD7CJZ9-F1
#
_entry.id   AF-A0AAD7CJZ9-F1
#
_cell.length_a   1.000
_cell.length_b   1.000
_cell.length_c   1.000
_cell.angle_alpha   90.00
_cell.angle_beta   90.00
_cell.angle_gamma   90.00
#
_symmetry.space_group_name_H-M   'P 1'
#
loop_
_entity.id
_entity.type
_entity.pdbx_description
1 polymer ?
#
loop_
_entity_poly.entity_id
_entity_poly.type
_entity_poly.pdbx_seq_one_letter_code
_entity_poly.pdbx_strand_id
1 'polypeptide(L)'
;MAQPGKGLAQVLAERLVRVSAKWEVKLTARGTSEDEKAFYQSALGSAAQLLCTVCTHYINEPDRSKVVSKEIQMKLGPILVVWAARYMGEFLGDVSARLVAFMTASVVDDAFNQVRRASKNWQVCGLPSCSVKKDLKVCARCQTVRYCKTEHQRADWKIHKMYCFTTEY
;
A
#
# COMPACT_ATOMS: atom_id res chain seq x y z
N MET A 1 19.54 -4.24 7.36
CA MET A 1 18.40 -3.80 8.19
C MET A 1 17.34 -3.22 7.28
N ALA A 2 16.13 -3.76 7.25
CA ALA A 2 15.04 -3.23 6.42
C ALA A 2 14.58 -1.88 6.95
N GLN A 3 14.24 -0.93 6.06
CA GLN A 3 13.73 0.36 6.49
C GLN A 3 12.46 0.16 7.37
N PRO A 4 12.33 0.90 8.47
CA PRO A 4 11.34 0.71 9.53
C PRO A 4 9.88 0.52 9.08
N GLY A 5 9.45 1.24 8.04
CA GLY A 5 8.08 1.08 7.51
C GLY A 5 7.88 -0.13 6.57
N LYS A 6 8.96 -0.70 6.02
CA LYS A 6 8.90 -1.94 5.21
C LYS A 6 8.56 -3.15 6.08
N GLY A 7 8.89 -3.11 7.37
CA GLY A 7 8.54 -4.16 8.33
C GLY A 7 7.01 -4.37 8.44
N LEU A 8 6.22 -3.30 8.34
CA LEU A 8 4.76 -3.43 8.44
C LEU A 8 4.15 -4.20 7.25
N ALA A 9 4.60 -3.91 6.02
CA ALA A 9 4.14 -4.64 4.84
C ALA A 9 4.45 -6.14 4.96
N GLN A 10 5.69 -6.47 5.36
CA GLN A 10 6.12 -7.84 5.61
C GLN A 10 5.23 -8.54 6.65
N VAL A 11 5.02 -7.93 7.81
CA VAL A 11 4.20 -8.49 8.90
C VAL A 11 2.75 -8.70 8.48
N LEU A 12 2.17 -7.74 7.75
CA LEU A 12 0.81 -7.86 7.22
C LEU A 12 0.69 -9.02 6.23
N ALA A 13 1.67 -9.18 5.33
CA ALA A 13 1.70 -10.27 4.37
C ALA A 13 1.82 -11.65 5.05
N GLU A 14 2.70 -11.79 6.05
CA GLU A 14 2.84 -13.02 6.84
C GLU A 14 1.55 -13.41 7.58
N ARG A 15 0.89 -12.42 8.19
CA ARG A 15 -0.39 -12.62 8.88
C ARG A 15 -1.49 -13.01 7.90
N LEU A 16 -1.53 -12.39 6.72
CA LEU A 16 -2.50 -12.72 5.68
C LEU A 16 -2.32 -14.17 5.21
N VAL A 17 -1.09 -14.64 4.98
CA VAL A 17 -0.80 -16.05 4.67
C VAL A 17 -1.26 -17.00 5.77
N ARG A 18 -1.07 -16.63 7.04
CA ARG A 18 -1.48 -17.48 8.17
C ARG A 18 -3.00 -17.58 8.30
N VAL A 19 -3.69 -16.46 8.10
CA VAL A 19 -5.16 -16.38 8.27
C VAL A 19 -5.88 -16.97 7.06
N SER A 20 -5.37 -16.75 5.85
CA SER A 20 -5.98 -17.24 4.60
C SER A 20 -6.21 -18.74 4.61
N ALA A 21 -5.23 -19.55 5.04
CA ALA A 21 -5.37 -21.00 5.09
C ALA A 21 -6.57 -21.46 5.95
N LYS A 22 -6.82 -20.78 7.07
CA LYS A 22 -7.95 -21.10 7.96
C LYS A 22 -9.28 -20.62 7.40
N TRP A 23 -9.30 -19.42 6.85
CA TRP A 23 -10.54 -18.75 6.42
C TRP A 23 -10.97 -19.19 5.01
N GLU A 24 -10.06 -19.70 4.19
CA GLU A 24 -10.37 -20.32 2.89
C GLU A 24 -11.31 -21.52 3.06
N VAL A 25 -11.11 -22.32 4.11
CA VAL A 25 -12.01 -23.42 4.46
C VAL A 25 -13.42 -22.89 4.74
N LYS A 26 -13.53 -21.76 5.44
CA LYS A 26 -14.83 -21.12 5.73
C LYS A 26 -15.49 -20.54 4.48
N LEU A 27 -14.71 -19.98 3.56
CA LEU A 27 -15.23 -19.46 2.30
C LEU A 27 -15.79 -20.55 1.37
N THR A 28 -15.21 -21.76 1.43
CA THR A 28 -15.48 -22.82 0.44
C THR A 28 -16.28 -24.01 0.99
N ALA A 29 -16.45 -24.11 2.32
CA ALA A 29 -17.19 -25.21 2.93
C ALA A 29 -18.68 -25.17 2.56
N ARG A 30 -19.21 -26.33 2.18
CA ARG A 30 -20.63 -26.52 1.81
C ARG A 30 -21.62 -26.21 2.94
N GLY A 31 -21.17 -26.26 4.20
CA GLY A 31 -22.00 -25.99 5.37
C GLY A 31 -21.95 -24.56 5.90
N THR A 32 -21.16 -23.68 5.27
CA THR A 32 -21.07 -22.28 5.70
C THR A 32 -22.17 -21.45 5.06
N SER A 33 -22.88 -20.64 5.87
CA SER A 33 -23.94 -19.76 5.38
C SER A 33 -23.38 -18.66 4.48
N GLU A 34 -24.23 -18.10 3.61
CA GLU A 34 -23.82 -17.00 2.73
C GLU A 34 -23.40 -15.75 3.52
N ASP A 35 -24.06 -15.44 4.63
CA ASP A 35 -23.66 -14.33 5.51
C ASP A 35 -22.26 -14.55 6.13
N GLU A 36 -21.96 -15.78 6.55
CA GLU A 36 -20.64 -16.12 7.09
C GLU A 36 -19.56 -16.04 6.00
N LYS A 37 -19.86 -16.50 4.76
CA LYS A 37 -18.95 -16.33 3.62
C LYS A 37 -18.71 -14.85 3.31
N ALA A 38 -19.76 -14.04 3.25
CA ALA A 38 -19.68 -12.61 2.99
C ALA A 38 -18.83 -11.89 4.06
N PHE A 39 -18.99 -12.27 5.33
CA PHE A 39 -18.16 -11.76 6.41
C PHE A 39 -16.67 -12.08 6.19
N TYR A 40 -16.32 -13.34 5.95
CA TYR A 40 -14.92 -13.72 5.75
C TYR A 40 -14.33 -13.10 4.49
N GLN A 41 -15.11 -13.00 3.42
CA GLN A 41 -14.68 -12.36 2.18
C GLN A 41 -14.38 -10.88 2.40
N SER A 42 -15.27 -10.16 3.10
CA SER A 42 -15.07 -8.75 3.46
C SER A 42 -13.87 -8.55 4.38
N ALA A 43 -13.69 -9.41 5.38
CA ALA A 43 -12.59 -9.34 6.34
C ALA A 43 -11.22 -9.61 5.66
N LEU A 44 -11.15 -10.62 4.78
CA LEU A 44 -9.95 -10.87 3.97
C LEU A 44 -9.69 -9.73 2.99
N GLY A 45 -10.74 -9.20 2.36
CA GLY A 45 -10.65 -8.06 1.46
C GLY A 45 -10.05 -6.84 2.17
N SER A 46 -10.50 -6.58 3.39
CA SER A 46 -10.00 -5.48 4.23
C SER A 46 -8.52 -5.67 4.60
N ALA A 47 -8.13 -6.88 4.99
CA ALA A 47 -6.73 -7.19 5.31
C ALA A 47 -5.81 -7.07 4.08
N ALA A 48 -6.27 -7.58 2.93
CA ALA A 48 -5.57 -7.46 1.65
C ALA A 48 -5.47 -5.99 1.20
N GLN A 49 -6.55 -5.21 1.33
CA GLN A 49 -6.54 -3.78 1.01
C GLN A 49 -5.55 -3.01 1.89
N LEU A 50 -5.49 -3.29 3.20
CA LEU A 50 -4.52 -2.67 4.10
C LEU A 50 -3.09 -2.95 3.64
N LEU A 51 -2.76 -4.22 3.34
CA LEU A 51 -1.46 -4.59 2.78
C LEU A 51 -1.19 -3.86 1.46
N CYS A 52 -2.17 -3.83 0.54
CA CYS A 52 -2.06 -3.15 -0.75
C CYS A 52 -1.75 -1.66 -0.59
N THR A 53 -2.39 -0.99 0.36
CA THR A 53 -2.16 0.42 0.67
C THR A 53 -0.73 0.65 1.16
N VAL A 54 -0.23 -0.19 2.07
CA VAL A 54 1.16 -0.07 2.55
C VAL A 54 2.16 -0.36 1.42
N CYS A 55 1.94 -1.40 0.63
CA CYS A 55 2.77 -1.72 -0.53
C CYS A 55 2.84 -0.58 -1.54
N THR A 56 1.71 0.09 -1.81
CA THR A 56 1.64 1.25 -2.71
C THR A 56 2.53 2.40 -2.25
N HIS A 57 2.75 2.56 -0.94
CA HIS A 57 3.69 3.56 -0.43
C HIS A 57 5.13 3.31 -0.92
N TYR A 58 5.49 2.05 -1.12
CA TYR A 58 6.79 1.58 -1.57
C TYR A 58 6.84 1.25 -3.08
N ILE A 59 5.89 1.74 -3.88
CA ILE A 59 5.86 1.49 -5.33
C ILE A 59 7.11 1.97 -6.09
N ASN A 60 7.89 2.86 -5.50
CA ASN A 60 9.17 3.31 -6.08
C ASN A 60 10.36 2.43 -5.70
N GLU A 61 10.20 1.44 -4.82
CA GLU A 61 11.27 0.51 -4.49
C GLU A 61 11.47 -0.48 -5.65
N PRO A 62 12.59 -0.43 -6.39
CA PRO A 62 12.80 -1.32 -7.54
C PRO A 62 12.84 -2.79 -7.14
N ASP A 63 13.32 -3.08 -5.92
CA ASP A 63 13.37 -4.44 -5.39
C ASP A 63 12.19 -4.69 -4.43
N ARG A 64 11.07 -5.18 -4.98
CA ARG A 64 9.86 -5.54 -4.22
C ARG A 64 10.15 -6.54 -3.09
N SER A 65 11.21 -7.34 -3.21
CA SER A 65 11.60 -8.30 -2.17
C SER A 65 12.06 -7.64 -0.87
N LYS A 66 12.42 -6.34 -0.91
CA LYS A 66 12.71 -5.55 0.28
C LYS A 66 11.45 -5.06 1.01
N VAL A 67 10.29 -5.10 0.37
CA VAL A 67 8.99 -4.69 0.94
C VAL A 67 8.26 -5.91 1.48
N VAL A 68 8.17 -6.97 0.68
CA VAL A 68 7.66 -8.29 1.08
C VAL A 68 8.66 -9.33 0.60
N SER A 69 9.18 -10.19 1.46
CA SER A 69 10.22 -11.16 1.12
C SER A 69 9.76 -12.12 0.02
N LYS A 70 10.71 -12.62 -0.81
CA LYS A 70 10.39 -13.60 -1.87
C LYS A 70 9.69 -14.84 -1.32
N GLU A 71 10.08 -15.30 -0.13
CA GLU A 71 9.45 -16.43 0.53
C GLU A 71 7.96 -16.20 0.78
N ILE A 72 7.60 -15.03 1.30
CA ILE A 72 6.20 -14.69 1.56
C ILE A 72 5.45 -14.44 0.25
N GLN A 73 6.07 -13.82 -0.74
CA GLN A 73 5.47 -13.67 -2.07
C GLN A 73 5.13 -15.03 -2.70
N MET A 74 6.01 -16.03 -2.59
CA MET A 74 5.75 -17.39 -3.09
C MET A 74 4.58 -18.09 -2.37
N LYS A 75 4.37 -17.80 -1.08
CA LYS A 75 3.26 -18.35 -0.30
C LYS A 75 1.94 -17.61 -0.58
N LEU A 76 1.99 -16.28 -0.62
CA LEU A 76 0.81 -15.42 -0.73
C LEU A 76 0.31 -15.30 -2.19
N GLY A 77 1.21 -15.27 -3.16
CA GLY A 77 0.88 -15.08 -4.58
C GLY A 77 -0.17 -16.05 -5.11
N PRO A 78 -0.02 -17.38 -4.94
CA PRO A 78 -1.01 -18.36 -5.39
C PRO A 78 -2.40 -18.14 -4.77
N ILE A 79 -2.47 -17.77 -3.48
CA ILE A 79 -3.72 -17.48 -2.79
C ILE A 79 -4.41 -16.27 -3.41
N LEU A 80 -3.66 -15.19 -3.66
CA LEU A 80 -4.20 -13.97 -4.26
C LEU A 80 -4.67 -14.20 -5.70
N VAL A 81 -3.98 -15.04 -6.48
CA VAL A 81 -4.41 -15.41 -7.84
C VAL A 81 -5.76 -16.14 -7.80
N VAL A 82 -5.92 -17.09 -6.87
CA VAL A 82 -7.18 -17.81 -6.69
C VAL A 82 -8.31 -16.86 -6.29
N TRP A 83 -8.07 -15.95 -5.33
CA TRP A 83 -9.08 -14.98 -4.91
C TRP A 83 -9.43 -13.97 -6.00
N ALA A 84 -8.44 -13.49 -6.75
CA ALA A 84 -8.65 -12.58 -7.89
C ALA A 84 -9.56 -13.20 -8.96
N ALA A 85 -9.38 -14.48 -9.25
CA ALA A 85 -10.20 -15.20 -10.22
C ALA A 85 -11.59 -15.54 -9.69
N ARG A 86 -11.68 -16.05 -8.44
CA ARG A 86 -12.95 -16.51 -7.86
C ARG A 86 -13.92 -15.38 -7.58
N TYR A 87 -13.43 -14.24 -7.11
CA TYR A 87 -14.23 -13.09 -6.69
C TYR A 87 -14.09 -11.93 -7.66
N MET A 88 -13.98 -12.22 -8.96
CA MET A 88 -13.81 -11.22 -10.01
C MET A 88 -14.97 -10.23 -10.01
N GLY A 89 -14.67 -8.93 -9.99
CA GLY A 89 -15.68 -7.87 -9.90
C GLY A 89 -16.19 -7.61 -8.48
N GLU A 90 -15.68 -8.35 -7.50
CA GLU A 90 -15.98 -8.14 -6.09
C GLU A 90 -14.76 -7.58 -5.34
N PHE A 91 -15.00 -6.98 -4.18
CA PHE A 91 -13.97 -6.27 -3.43
C PHE A 91 -12.71 -7.12 -3.16
N LEU A 92 -12.88 -8.36 -2.69
CA LEU A 92 -11.76 -9.27 -2.42
C LEU A 92 -10.97 -9.62 -3.69
N GLY A 93 -11.64 -9.84 -4.82
CA GLY A 93 -10.97 -10.16 -6.08
C GLY A 93 -10.17 -8.97 -6.60
N ASP A 94 -10.75 -7.78 -6.58
CA ASP A 94 -10.11 -6.54 -7.04
C ASP A 94 -8.85 -6.20 -6.23
N VAL A 95 -8.93 -6.28 -4.89
CA VAL A 95 -7.75 -6.03 -4.03
C VAL A 95 -6.67 -7.10 -4.23
N SER A 96 -7.07 -8.35 -4.48
CA SER A 96 -6.13 -9.46 -4.69
C SER A 96 -5.40 -9.30 -6.02
N ALA A 97 -6.11 -8.94 -7.09
CA ALA A 97 -5.53 -8.65 -8.40
C ALA A 97 -4.51 -7.50 -8.31
N ARG A 98 -4.83 -6.43 -7.58
CA ARG A 98 -3.90 -5.31 -7.33
C ARG A 98 -2.63 -5.75 -6.61
N LEU A 99 -2.74 -6.61 -5.60
CA LEU A 99 -1.57 -7.15 -4.88
C LEU A 99 -0.71 -8.07 -5.75
N VAL A 100 -1.32 -8.92 -6.58
CA VAL A 100 -0.59 -9.74 -7.55
C VAL A 100 0.21 -8.84 -8.48
N ALA A 101 -0.43 -7.82 -9.05
CA ALA A 101 0.21 -6.89 -9.98
C ALA A 101 1.38 -6.13 -9.35
N PHE A 102 1.27 -5.73 -8.06
CA PHE A 102 2.38 -5.16 -7.30
C PHE A 102 3.57 -6.13 -7.16
N MET A 103 3.31 -7.39 -6.81
CA MET A 103 4.36 -8.40 -6.60
C MET A 103 5.06 -8.79 -7.91
N THR A 104 4.33 -8.80 -9.03
CA THR A 104 4.88 -9.13 -10.35
C THR A 104 5.49 -7.93 -11.08
N ALA A 105 5.49 -6.74 -10.47
CA ALA A 105 5.98 -5.49 -11.07
C ALA A 105 5.40 -5.25 -12.49
N SER A 106 4.07 -5.44 -12.65
CA SER A 106 3.41 -5.28 -13.95
C SER A 106 3.06 -3.81 -14.26
N VAL A 107 2.54 -3.56 -15.47
CA VAL A 107 2.14 -2.26 -16.09
C VAL A 107 1.26 -1.30 -15.25
N VAL A 108 0.85 -1.67 -14.04
CA VAL A 108 0.04 -0.84 -13.15
C VAL A 108 0.85 0.15 -12.29
N ASP A 109 2.19 0.11 -12.37
CA ASP A 109 3.07 1.02 -11.62
C ASP A 109 2.75 2.50 -11.86
N ASP A 110 2.33 2.88 -13.07
CA ASP A 110 1.94 4.25 -13.41
C ASP A 110 0.65 4.68 -12.72
N ALA A 111 -0.36 3.81 -12.69
CA ALA A 111 -1.63 4.06 -12.00
C ALA A 111 -1.42 4.19 -10.47
N PHE A 112 -0.64 3.29 -9.87
CA PHE A 112 -0.27 3.39 -8.46
C PHE A 112 0.52 4.65 -8.15
N ASN A 113 1.43 5.05 -9.05
CA ASN A 113 2.17 6.30 -8.90
C ASN A 113 1.26 7.53 -8.99
N GLN A 114 0.26 7.52 -9.87
CA GLN A 114 -0.72 8.61 -9.98
C GLN A 114 -1.53 8.76 -8.69
N VAL A 115 -2.09 7.65 -8.17
CA VAL A 115 -2.84 7.63 -6.90
C VAL A 115 -1.95 8.11 -5.75
N ARG A 116 -0.73 7.58 -5.62
CA ARG A 116 0.21 7.98 -4.57
C ARG A 116 0.55 9.46 -4.60
N ARG A 117 0.74 10.05 -5.79
CA ARG A 117 0.99 11.49 -5.96
C ARG A 117 -0.23 12.31 -5.58
N ALA A 118 -1.43 11.88 -5.97
CA ALA A 118 -2.69 12.54 -5.64
C ALA A 118 -2.95 12.54 -4.12
N SER A 119 -2.79 11.39 -3.46
CA SER A 119 -3.04 11.26 -2.01
C SER A 119 -2.09 12.08 -1.13
N LYS A 120 -0.91 12.45 -1.63
CA LYS A 120 0.07 13.26 -0.88
C LYS A 120 0.08 14.74 -1.28
N ASN A 121 -0.86 15.18 -2.14
CA ASN A 121 -0.89 16.52 -2.72
C ASN A 121 0.46 16.93 -3.36
N TRP A 122 1.14 15.99 -4.01
CA TRP A 122 2.49 16.18 -4.57
C TRP A 122 2.55 16.96 -5.88
N GLN A 123 1.40 17.45 -6.34
CA GLN A 123 1.25 18.16 -7.61
C GLN A 123 1.46 19.68 -7.45
N VAL A 124 1.59 20.18 -6.22
CA VAL A 124 1.75 21.60 -5.92
C VAL A 124 2.74 21.81 -4.78
N CYS A 125 3.36 22.97 -4.74
CA CYS A 125 4.16 23.40 -3.59
C CYS A 125 3.32 23.40 -2.31
N GLY A 126 3.89 22.89 -1.21
CA GLY A 126 3.22 22.80 0.08
C GLY A 126 3.02 24.14 0.80
N LEU A 127 3.71 25.20 0.36
CA LEU A 127 3.49 26.55 0.87
C LEU A 127 2.15 27.09 0.31
N PRO A 128 1.16 27.45 1.15
CA PRO A 128 -0.18 27.83 0.68
C PRO A 128 -0.23 29.00 -0.30
N SER A 129 0.74 29.92 -0.24
CA SER A 129 0.83 31.08 -1.14
C SER A 129 1.51 30.77 -2.49
N CYS A 130 1.93 29.53 -2.73
CA CYS A 130 2.64 29.12 -3.94
C CYS A 130 1.82 28.12 -4.76
N SER A 131 1.66 28.38 -6.06
CA SER A 131 0.93 27.54 -7.00
C SER A 131 1.83 26.76 -7.98
N VAL A 132 3.15 26.79 -7.78
CA VAL A 132 4.12 26.06 -8.63
C VAL A 132 3.84 24.56 -8.58
N LYS A 133 3.83 23.92 -9.75
CA LYS A 133 3.54 22.48 -9.93
C LYS A 133 4.70 21.66 -10.49
N LYS A 134 5.80 22.31 -10.89
CA LYS A 134 6.97 21.67 -11.51
C LYS A 134 8.18 21.71 -10.56
N ASP A 135 9.11 20.80 -10.76
CA ASP A 135 10.42 20.74 -10.07
C ASP A 135 10.33 20.75 -8.53
N LEU A 136 9.28 20.09 -8.02
CA LEU A 136 9.00 20.03 -6.59
C LEU A 136 9.91 19.03 -5.87
N LYS A 137 10.70 19.52 -4.93
CA LYS A 137 11.58 18.74 -4.05
C LYS A 137 10.80 18.24 -2.83
N VAL A 138 11.01 16.99 -2.45
CA VAL A 138 10.32 16.38 -1.31
C VAL A 138 10.96 16.81 0.02
N CYS A 139 10.14 17.01 1.07
CA CYS A 139 10.66 17.14 2.42
C CYS A 139 11.48 15.89 2.79
N ALA A 140 12.75 16.08 3.11
CA ALA A 140 13.68 14.99 3.40
C ALA A 140 13.30 14.17 4.65
N ARG A 141 12.57 14.77 5.60
CA ARG A 141 12.18 14.13 6.87
C ARG A 141 10.97 13.22 6.71
N CYS A 142 9.83 13.79 6.33
CA CYS A 142 8.55 13.05 6.30
C CYS A 142 8.23 12.42 4.95
N GLN A 143 8.82 12.92 3.85
CA GLN A 143 8.47 12.53 2.49
C GLN A 143 6.96 12.55 2.20
N THR A 144 6.24 13.53 2.75
CA THR A 144 4.78 13.69 2.53
C THR A 144 4.39 15.00 1.88
N VAL A 145 5.22 16.05 1.97
CA VAL A 145 5.01 17.34 1.31
C VAL A 145 6.17 17.66 0.35
N ARG A 146 5.92 18.47 -0.67
CA ARG A 146 6.95 18.95 -1.61
C ARG A 146 6.98 20.46 -1.71
N TYR A 147 8.14 21.01 -2.05
CA TYR A 147 8.36 22.45 -2.23
C TYR A 147 9.16 22.71 -3.50
N CYS A 148 8.84 23.77 -4.23
CA CYS A 148 9.62 24.14 -5.42
C CYS A 148 11.04 24.62 -5.06
N LYS A 149 11.26 25.09 -3.83
CA LYS A 149 12.55 25.58 -3.34
C LYS A 149 12.66 25.50 -1.82
N THR A 150 13.89 25.52 -1.31
CA THR A 150 14.20 25.35 0.12
C THR A 150 13.58 26.47 0.98
N GLU A 151 13.45 27.68 0.43
CA GLU A 151 12.86 28.83 1.12
C GLU A 151 11.40 28.59 1.46
N HIS A 152 10.63 27.94 0.58
CA HIS A 152 9.22 27.62 0.83
C HIS A 152 9.07 26.58 1.93
N GLN A 153 9.97 25.60 1.99
CA GLN A 153 10.02 24.65 3.10
C GLN A 153 10.32 25.36 4.42
N ARG A 154 11.28 26.29 4.44
CA ARG A 154 11.62 27.06 5.65
C ARG A 154 10.47 27.95 6.10
N ALA A 155 9.76 28.59 5.17
CA ALA A 155 8.60 29.41 5.45
C ALA A 155 7.44 28.58 6.04
N ASP A 156 7.15 27.42 5.43
CA ASP A 156 6.09 26.51 5.90
C ASP A 156 6.49 25.75 7.18
N TRP A 157 7.78 25.71 7.54
CA TRP A 157 8.31 24.91 8.66
C TRP A 157 7.61 25.19 9.99
N LYS A 158 7.20 26.43 10.24
CA LYS A 158 6.49 26.81 11.46
C LYS A 158 5.22 25.98 11.68
N ILE A 159 4.52 25.65 10.59
CA ILE A 159 3.29 24.87 10.60
C ILE A 159 3.62 23.40 10.33
N HIS A 160 4.39 23.13 9.27
CA HIS A 160 4.74 21.79 8.83
C HIS A 160 5.35 20.91 9.91
N LYS A 161 6.21 21.47 10.77
CA LYS A 161 6.90 20.71 11.82
C LYS A 161 5.95 19.98 12.77
N MET A 162 4.72 20.47 12.95
CA MET A 162 3.74 19.87 13.88
C MET A 162 3.25 18.49 13.41
N TYR A 163 3.28 18.24 12.11
CA TYR A 163 2.82 16.99 11.49
C TYR A 163 3.89 16.37 10.58
N CYS A 164 5.14 16.83 10.71
CA CYS A 164 6.28 16.26 10.00
C CYS A 164 6.72 14.98 10.72
N PHE A 165 6.43 13.82 10.12
CA PHE A 165 6.72 12.51 10.70
C PHE A 165 8.21 12.38 11.07
N THR A 166 8.47 12.27 12.37
CA THR A 166 9.74 11.82 12.93
C THR A 166 9.55 10.37 13.34
N THR A 167 10.42 9.49 12.88
CA THR A 167 10.67 8.24 13.60
C THR A 167 12.06 8.38 14.18
N GLU A 168 12.13 8.74 15.45
CA GLU A 168 13.33 8.57 16.26
C GLU A 168 13.44 7.08 16.61
N TYR A 169 14.66 6.53 16.54
CA TYR A 169 15.01 5.16 16.92
C TYR A 169 15.78 5.19 18.23
#